data_AF-A0A392QAG1-F1
#
_entry.id   AF-A0A392QAG1-F1
#
_cell.length_a   1.000
_cell.length_b   1.000
_cell.length_c   1.000
_cell.angle_alpha   90.00
_cell.angle_beta   90.00
_cell.angle_gamma   90.00
#
_symmetry.space_group_name_H-M   'P 1'
#
loop_
_entity.id
_entity.type
_entity.pdbx_description
1 polymer ?
#
loop_
_entity_poly.entity_id
_entity_poly.type
_entity_poly.pdbx_seq_one_letter_code
_entity_poly.pdbx_strand_id
1 'polypeptide(L)'
;MDEDESILEFNARLHDIANSSFALGEKMSEEKLARKILRSLPKRFDMNVTTIEEAQDLSSIKVDELNGSLQTFEMAIGALVQIGDSTSGENHFPRRFQT
;
A
#
# COMPACT_ATOMS: atom_id res chain seq x y z
N MET A 1 10.45 2.01 0.56
CA MET A 1 9.60 1.17 1.39
C MET A 1 10.15 -0.24 1.31
N ASP A 2 10.27 -0.90 2.46
CA ASP A 2 10.71 -2.29 2.52
C ASP A 2 9.54 -3.24 2.17
N GLU A 3 9.82 -4.48 1.75
CA GLU A 3 8.75 -5.41 1.32
C GLU A 3 7.76 -5.75 2.45
N ASP A 4 8.21 -5.81 3.70
CA ASP A 4 7.36 -6.15 4.85
C ASP A 4 6.84 -4.92 5.62
N GLU A 5 7.26 -3.72 5.21
CA GLU A 5 6.82 -2.47 5.83
C GLU A 5 5.38 -2.14 5.40
N SER A 6 4.58 -1.57 6.30
CA SER A 6 3.26 -1.02 5.95
C SER A 6 3.37 0.40 5.40
N ILE A 7 2.43 0.80 4.54
CA ILE A 7 2.28 2.19 4.09
C ILE A 7 2.22 3.18 5.27
N LEU A 8 1.61 2.79 6.41
CA LEU A 8 1.57 3.65 7.59
C LEU A 8 2.96 3.93 8.18
N GLU A 9 3.78 2.88 8.33
CA GLU A 9 5.14 2.98 8.86
C GLU A 9 6.03 3.78 7.90
N PHE A 10 5.89 3.50 6.60
CA PHE A 10 6.59 4.24 5.55
C PHE A 10 6.26 5.73 5.58
N ASN A 11 4.98 6.08 5.73
CA ASN A 11 4.54 7.47 5.80
C ASN A 11 5.06 8.21 7.04
N ALA A 12 5.13 7.52 8.18
CA ALA A 12 5.73 8.10 9.39
C ALA A 12 7.22 8.45 9.16
N ARG A 13 8.00 7.52 8.61
CA ARG A 13 9.42 7.76 8.27
C ARG A 13 9.56 8.89 7.24
N LEU A 14 8.67 8.94 6.25
CA LEU A 14 8.68 9.99 5.23
C LEU A 14 8.43 11.37 5.85
N HIS A 15 7.48 11.49 6.78
CA HIS A 15 7.20 12.74 7.48
C HIS A 15 8.38 13.19 8.33
N ASP A 16 9.08 12.28 9.01
CA ASP A 16 10.27 12.62 9.78
C ASP A 16 11.39 13.19 8.87
N ILE A 17 11.57 12.59 7.69
CA ILE A 17 12.53 13.07 6.69
C ILE A 17 12.10 14.43 6.12
N ALA A 18 10.82 14.60 5.78
CA ALA A 18 10.30 15.86 5.25
C ALA A 18 10.41 17.00 6.27
N ASN A 19 10.13 16.72 7.54
CA ASN A 19 10.30 17.68 8.63
C ASN A 19 11.77 18.04 8.85
N SER A 20 12.67 17.04 8.79
CA SER A 20 14.11 17.27 8.87
C SER A 20 14.62 18.13 7.70
N SER A 21 14.15 17.85 6.48
CA SER A 21 14.44 18.65 5.28
C SER A 21 13.97 20.09 5.44
N PHE A 22 12.76 20.28 5.98
CA PHE A 22 12.20 21.61 6.24
C PHE A 22 13.04 22.39 7.27
N ALA A 23 13.50 21.72 8.34
CA ALA A 23 14.38 22.32 9.35
C ALA A 23 15.73 22.76 8.76
N LEU A 24 16.21 22.10 7.70
CA LEU A 24 17.42 22.46 6.95
C LEU A 24 17.17 23.53 5.87
N GLY A 25 15.95 24.06 5.75
CA GLY A 25 15.58 25.08 4.77
C GLY A 25 15.24 24.55 3.38
N GLU A 26 15.25 23.23 3.16
CA GLU A 26 14.79 22.62 1.91
C GLU A 26 13.31 22.26 2.03
N LYS A 27 12.45 23.08 1.41
CA LYS A 27 11.03 22.79 1.27
C LYS A 27 10.82 21.81 0.12
N MET A 28 10.29 20.63 0.41
CA MET A 28 9.82 19.70 -0.62
C MET A 28 8.41 20.10 -1.07
N SER A 29 8.18 20.24 -2.37
CA SER A 29 6.83 20.41 -2.91
C SER A 29 6.06 19.09 -2.82
N GLU A 30 4.72 19.16 -2.77
CA GLU A 30 3.86 17.99 -2.77
C GLU A 30 4.11 17.09 -3.99
N GLU A 31 4.27 17.67 -5.18
CA GLU A 31 4.66 16.95 -6.39
C GLU A 31 5.97 16.16 -6.22
N LYS A 32 7.00 16.78 -5.61
CA LYS A 32 8.30 16.13 -5.40
C LYS A 32 8.17 14.98 -4.40
N LEU A 33 7.32 15.13 -3.40
CA LEU A 33 7.01 14.09 -2.42
C LEU A 33 6.21 12.95 -3.05
N ALA A 34 5.14 13.25 -3.79
CA ALA A 34 4.30 12.26 -4.48
C ALA A 34 5.12 11.38 -5.43
N ARG A 35 5.97 12.00 -6.26
CA ARG A 35 6.88 11.25 -7.16
C ARG A 35 7.88 10.38 -6.40
N LYS A 36 8.39 10.87 -5.25
CA LYS A 36 9.29 10.07 -4.40
C LYS A 36 8.58 8.89 -3.75
N ILE A 37 7.36 9.09 -3.27
CA ILE A 37 6.51 8.03 -2.70
C ILE A 37 6.35 6.93 -3.73
N LEU A 38 5.75 7.24 -4.89
CA LEU A 38 5.45 6.27 -5.95
C LEU A 38 6.70 5.49 -6.40
N ARG A 39 7.83 6.17 -6.55
CA ARG A 39 9.11 5.54 -6.94
C ARG A 39 9.71 4.64 -5.86
N SER A 40 9.34 4.84 -4.60
CA SER A 40 9.89 4.11 -3.46
C SER A 40 9.04 2.92 -3.01
N LEU A 41 7.88 2.72 -3.65
CA LEU A 41 6.98 1.60 -3.36
C LEU A 41 7.53 0.28 -3.92
N PRO A 42 7.27 -0.85 -3.25
CA PRO A 42 7.62 -2.17 -3.74
C PRO A 42 6.73 -2.60 -4.91
N LYS A 43 7.18 -3.60 -5.68
CA LYS A 43 6.53 -4.05 -6.93
C LYS A 43 5.07 -4.47 -6.77
N ARG A 44 4.65 -4.87 -5.58
CA ARG A 44 3.24 -5.21 -5.28
C ARG A 44 2.28 -4.02 -5.51
N PHE A 45 2.79 -2.79 -5.53
CA PHE A 45 2.02 -1.59 -5.83
C PHE A 45 2.08 -1.15 -7.30
N ASP A 46 2.84 -1.83 -8.19
CA ASP A 46 3.05 -1.40 -9.58
C ASP A 46 1.71 -1.11 -10.30
N MET A 47 0.72 -1.99 -10.12
CA MET A 47 -0.63 -1.81 -10.70
C MET A 47 -1.32 -0.54 -10.19
N ASN A 48 -1.20 -0.23 -8.90
CA ASN A 48 -1.79 0.97 -8.32
C ASN A 48 -1.03 2.23 -8.79
N VAL A 49 0.30 2.17 -8.82
CA VAL A 49 1.14 3.26 -9.35
C VAL A 49 0.73 3.61 -10.78
N THR A 50 0.62 2.63 -11.67
CA THR A 50 0.15 2.84 -13.05
C THR A 50 -1.24 3.47 -13.08
N THR A 51 -2.17 2.96 -12.27
CA THR A 51 -3.54 3.49 -12.20
C THR A 51 -3.56 4.96 -11.75
N ILE A 52 -2.76 5.31 -10.75
CA ILE A 52 -2.65 6.70 -10.25
C ILE A 52 -2.06 7.61 -11.32
N GLU A 53 -0.97 7.19 -11.98
CA GLU A 53 -0.32 7.96 -13.04
C GLU A 53 -1.22 8.17 -14.26
N GLU A 54 -2.11 7.23 -14.57
CA GLU A 54 -3.09 7.36 -15.66
C GLU A 54 -4.32 8.19 -15.27
N ALA A 55 -4.77 8.11 -14.01
CA ALA A 55 -6.00 8.75 -13.55
C ALA A 55 -5.82 10.19 -13.05
N GLN A 56 -4.64 10.55 -12.52
CA GLN A 56 -4.40 11.83 -11.87
C GLN A 56 -3.07 12.46 -12.28
N ASP A 57 -3.04 13.80 -12.32
CA ASP A 57 -1.80 14.55 -12.52
C ASP A 57 -1.05 14.73 -11.19
N LEU A 58 0.14 14.12 -11.10
CA LEU A 58 1.04 14.18 -9.94
C LEU A 58 1.50 15.61 -9.59
N SER A 59 1.40 16.57 -10.51
CA SER A 59 1.70 17.98 -10.23
C SER A 59 0.65 18.65 -9.34
N SER A 60 -0.56 18.11 -9.31
CA SER A 60 -1.73 18.66 -8.62
C SER A 60 -2.23 17.81 -7.45
N ILE A 61 -1.74 16.58 -7.32
CA ILE A 61 -2.17 15.64 -6.29
C ILE A 61 -1.67 16.07 -4.90
N LYS A 62 -2.55 15.97 -3.90
CA LYS A 62 -2.18 16.15 -2.49
C LYS A 62 -1.55 14.88 -1.94
N VAL A 63 -0.49 15.02 -1.14
CA VAL A 63 0.19 13.86 -0.55
C VAL A 63 -0.75 13.05 0.35
N ASP A 64 -1.65 13.72 1.08
CA ASP A 64 -2.65 13.07 1.93
C ASP A 64 -3.62 12.18 1.13
N GLU A 65 -4.04 12.64 -0.06
CA GLU A 65 -4.93 11.89 -0.94
C GLU A 65 -4.22 10.66 -1.52
N LEU A 66 -2.99 10.84 -1.99
CA LEU A 66 -2.13 9.75 -2.44
C LEU A 66 -1.96 8.69 -1.34
N ASN A 67 -1.66 9.11 -0.12
CA ASN A 67 -1.49 8.20 1.02
C ASN A 67 -2.77 7.43 1.34
N GLY A 68 -3.93 8.08 1.28
CA GLY A 68 -5.23 7.40 1.49
C GLY A 68 -5.50 6.32 0.43
N SER A 69 -5.19 6.61 -0.84
CA SER A 69 -5.30 5.63 -1.93
C SER A 69 -4.37 4.42 -1.73
N LEU A 70 -3.11 4.67 -1.36
CA LEU A 70 -2.12 3.63 -1.10
C LEU A 70 -2.50 2.74 0.09
N GLN A 71 -3.01 3.32 1.18
CA GLN A 71 -3.50 2.58 2.34
C GLN A 71 -4.71 1.71 1.99
N THR A 72 -5.66 2.25 1.26
CA THR A 72 -6.86 1.51 0.83
C THR A 72 -6.47 0.30 -0.03
N PHE A 73 -5.49 0.47 -0.92
CA PHE A 73 -4.98 -0.61 -1.75
C PHE A 73 -4.18 -1.65 -0.97
N GLU A 74 -3.35 -1.24 0.00
CA GLU A 74 -2.65 -2.17 0.91
C GLU A 74 -3.66 -3.05 1.68
N MET A 75 -4.74 -2.45 2.19
CA MET A 75 -5.83 -3.19 2.84
C MET A 75 -6.53 -4.17 1.89
N ALA A 76 -6.74 -3.77 0.63
CA ALA A 76 -7.35 -4.63 -0.38
C ALA A 76 -6.45 -5.83 -0.74
N ILE A 77 -5.14 -5.61 -0.92
CA ILE A 77 -4.18 -6.71 -1.12
C ILE A 77 -4.19 -7.66 0.07
N GLY A 78 -4.11 -7.13 1.30
CA GLY A 78 -4.15 -7.94 2.51
C GLY A 78 -5.42 -8.78 2.62
N ALA A 79 -6.58 -8.21 2.28
CA ALA A 79 -7.85 -8.92 2.27
C ALA A 79 -7.92 -10.04 1.22
N LEU A 80 -7.31 -9.84 0.04
CA LEU A 80 -7.24 -10.88 -1.01
C LEU A 80 -6.36 -12.06 -0.61
N VAL A 81 -5.31 -11.84 0.20
CA VAL A 81 -4.43 -12.91 0.71
C VAL A 81 -5.17 -13.83 1.69
N GLN A 82 -6.17 -13.33 2.44
CA GLN A 82 -6.93 -14.15 3.40
C GLN A 82 -7.87 -15.20 2.75
N ILE A 83 -8.24 -15.05 1.47
CA ILE A 83 -9.18 -15.96 0.81
C ILE A 83 -8.49 -17.27 0.36
N GLY A 84 -7.16 -17.28 0.27
CA GLY A 84 -6.38 -18.42 -0.22
C GLY A 84 -6.08 -19.55 0.78
N ASP A 85 -6.26 -19.34 2.09
CA ASP A 85 -5.77 -20.26 3.14
C ASP A 85 -6.87 -21.13 3.80
N SER A 86 -8.09 -21.13 3.27
CA SER A 86 -9.23 -21.89 3.87
C SER A 86 -9.57 -23.20 3.16
N THR A 87 -8.71 -23.76 2.30
CA THR A 87 -8.99 -25.05 1.63
C THR A 87 -8.00 -26.14 2.00
N SER A 88 -7.99 -26.56 3.27
CA SER A 88 -7.44 -27.88 3.63
C SER A 88 -8.12 -28.48 4.88
N GLY A 89 -8.83 -29.60 4.68
CA GLY A 89 -9.29 -30.57 5.69
C GLY A 89 -10.59 -30.19 6.43
N GLU A 90 -11.65 -30.99 6.55
CA GLU A 90 -11.90 -32.42 6.31
C GLU A 90 -13.39 -32.61 5.96
N ASN A 91 -13.70 -33.27 4.85
CA ASN A 91 -15.03 -33.83 4.63
C ASN A 91 -15.17 -35.13 5.44
N HIS A 92 -15.48 -35.03 6.74
CA HIS A 92 -15.87 -36.19 7.54
C HIS A 92 -17.36 -36.52 7.28
N PHE A 93 -17.62 -37.34 6.25
CA PHE A 93 -18.92 -37.99 6.10
C PHE A 93 -19.10 -39.05 7.20
N PRO A 94 -20.12 -38.97 8.07
CA PRO A 94 -20.36 -40.02 9.05
C PRO A 94 -20.83 -41.30 8.34
N ARG A 95 -20.04 -42.37 8.47
CA ARG A 95 -20.46 -43.73 8.08
C ARG A 95 -21.49 -44.26 9.06
N ARG A 96 -22.76 -43.99 8.80
CA ARG A 96 -23.91 -44.69 9.38
C ARG A 96 -25.03 -44.50 8.35
N PHE A 97 -25.50 -45.48 7.59
CA PHE A 97 -25.80 -46.87 7.89
C PHE A 97 -25.61 -47.70 6.61
N GLN A 98 -24.83 -48.79 6.69
CA GLN A 98 -25.06 -49.97 5.85
C GLN A 98 -25.36 -51.12 6.79
N THR A 99 -26.21 -52.02 6.29
CA THR A 99 -26.91 -53.16 6.90
C THR A 99 -28.08 -52.81 7.80
#